data_AF-A0A175VN72-F1
#
_entry.id   AF-A0A175VN72-F1
#
_cell.length_a   1.000
_cell.length_b   1.000
_cell.length_c   1.000
_cell.angle_alpha   90.00
_cell.angle_beta   90.00
_cell.angle_gamma   90.00
#
_symmetry.space_group_name_H-M   'P 1'
#
loop_
_entity.id
_entity.type
_entity.pdbx_description
1 polymer ?
#
loop_
_entity_poly.entity_id
_entity_poly.type
_entity_poly.pdbx_seq_one_letter_code
_entity_poly.pdbx_strand_id
1 'polypeptide(L)'
;MEHGHADAGSYQATPPAARDHISHLFIDTLLPIPRQGPVRSHNSLWAVVDIDTVISSRGQAIQALKEMLALPESSSSDEAIAAVVKLAINDLCYTETQDLQVHADGVHEMTRLRGGLAALGMNGVLAKIAILRTTLPARLEHTTAAMLRDVEFLLNAVLALPQSPSLWQLRKVQSMSEWVHGRLSGAAEQMSTSPLHHATRLASLLYCRAIEAREPLSRVVQEGDVIELVDAVWKVPLDVWNNHLDTLLWVLVTVLPTARSMEQFYSTKMMLMAAAVQLTIADWNAAAAVLARAVKLQAWLSYLPSGLGHPIEL
;
A
#
# COMPACT_ATOMS: atom_id res chain seq x y z
N MET A 1 30.67 40.24 -7.53
CA MET A 1 29.99 39.29 -6.63
C MET A 1 29.95 37.98 -7.39
N GLU A 2 30.94 37.13 -7.17
CA GLU A 2 31.04 35.82 -7.83
C GLU A 2 30.15 34.84 -7.09
N HIS A 3 29.27 34.18 -7.83
CA HIS A 3 28.38 33.13 -7.35
C HIS A 3 29.21 31.89 -7.04
N GLY A 4 29.50 31.67 -5.76
CA GLY A 4 30.07 30.41 -5.28
C GLY A 4 29.09 29.28 -5.56
N HIS A 5 29.45 28.41 -6.50
CA HIS A 5 28.84 27.09 -6.65
C HIS A 5 28.98 26.35 -5.32
N ALA A 6 27.85 26.07 -4.69
CA ALA A 6 27.78 25.17 -3.55
C ALA A 6 28.26 23.80 -4.03
N ASP A 7 29.45 23.42 -3.55
CA ASP A 7 30.04 22.11 -3.73
C ASP A 7 29.01 21.07 -3.27
N ALA A 8 28.67 20.14 -4.17
CA ALA A 8 27.84 18.99 -3.83
C ALA A 8 28.64 18.19 -2.80
N GLY A 9 28.37 18.47 -1.53
CA GLY A 9 29.05 17.89 -0.38
C GLY A 9 29.20 16.39 -0.58
N SER A 10 30.44 15.95 -0.59
CA SER A 10 30.84 14.55 -0.64
C SER A 10 30.13 13.81 0.49
N TYR A 11 29.02 13.15 0.15
CA TYR A 11 28.32 12.23 1.05
C TYR A 11 29.30 11.14 1.45
N GLN A 12 29.82 11.19 2.68
CA GLN A 12 30.54 10.06 3.25
C GLN A 12 29.52 8.94 3.46
N ALA A 13 29.62 7.92 2.61
CA ALA A 13 28.77 6.74 2.70
C ALA A 13 28.86 6.12 4.10
N THR A 14 27.71 5.68 4.62
CA THR A 14 27.60 4.95 5.88
C THR A 14 28.64 3.82 5.93
N PRO A 15 29.36 3.62 7.05
CA PRO A 15 30.41 2.62 7.15
C PRO A 15 29.91 1.22 6.74
N PRO A 16 30.67 0.45 5.94
CA PRO A 16 30.22 -0.81 5.35
C PRO A 16 29.64 -1.81 6.36
N ALA A 17 30.21 -1.86 7.57
CA ALA A 17 29.77 -2.76 8.63
C ALA A 17 28.35 -2.44 9.16
N ALA A 18 27.97 -1.17 9.24
CA ALA A 18 26.62 -0.77 9.62
C ALA A 18 25.62 -1.10 8.49
N ARG A 19 26.04 -0.91 7.23
CA ARG A 19 25.23 -1.21 6.04
C ARG A 19 24.91 -2.69 5.90
N ASP A 20 25.90 -3.57 6.10
CA ASP A 20 25.73 -5.01 5.98
C ASP A 20 24.89 -5.58 7.13
N HIS A 21 25.10 -5.11 8.36
CA HIS A 21 24.34 -5.55 9.52
C HIS A 21 22.87 -5.12 9.43
N ILE A 22 22.61 -3.88 9.03
CA ILE A 22 21.25 -3.34 8.84
C ILE A 22 20.57 -4.03 7.65
N SER A 23 21.22 -4.17 6.49
CA SER A 23 20.62 -4.84 5.33
C SER A 23 20.24 -6.31 5.62
N HIS A 24 21.08 -7.06 6.34
CA HIS A 24 20.75 -8.41 6.77
C HIS A 24 19.61 -8.45 7.80
N LEU A 25 19.59 -7.53 8.79
CA LEU A 25 18.46 -7.40 9.71
C LEU A 25 17.16 -7.03 8.98
N PHE A 26 17.20 -6.15 7.99
CA PHE A 26 16.03 -5.69 7.24
C PHE A 26 15.52 -6.69 6.20
N ILE A 27 16.39 -7.50 5.60
CA ILE A 27 16.00 -8.51 4.61
C ILE A 27 15.68 -9.84 5.31
N ASP A 28 16.58 -10.39 6.11
CA ASP A 28 16.41 -11.76 6.65
C ASP A 28 15.54 -11.83 7.91
N THR A 29 15.54 -10.79 8.76
CA THR A 29 14.72 -10.79 9.99
C THR A 29 13.31 -10.29 9.73
N LEU A 30 13.10 -9.58 8.62
CA LEU A 30 11.90 -8.76 8.38
C LEU A 30 11.17 -9.06 7.06
N LEU A 31 11.78 -9.85 6.16
CA LEU A 31 11.18 -10.45 4.96
C LEU A 31 11.70 -11.90 4.79
N PRO A 32 11.19 -12.91 5.52
CA PRO A 32 11.52 -14.30 5.18
C PRO A 32 10.94 -14.61 3.79
N ILE A 33 11.77 -14.43 2.75
CA ILE A 33 11.48 -14.91 1.40
C ILE A 33 11.77 -16.42 1.44
N PRO A 34 10.78 -17.31 1.32
CA PRO A 34 11.06 -18.73 1.30
C PRO A 34 11.84 -19.05 0.03
N ARG A 35 13.06 -19.57 0.19
CA ARG A 35 13.86 -20.08 -0.93
C ARG A 35 13.02 -21.16 -1.63
N GLN A 36 12.73 -20.90 -2.90
CA GLN A 36 12.05 -21.75 -3.88
C GLN A 36 12.05 -23.25 -3.51
N GLY A 37 10.91 -23.72 -3.02
CA GLY A 37 10.59 -25.13 -2.85
C GLY A 37 9.14 -25.36 -3.32
N PRO A 38 8.82 -26.53 -3.88
CA PRO A 38 7.51 -26.77 -4.49
C PRO A 38 6.40 -26.63 -3.44
N VAL A 39 5.42 -25.78 -3.76
CA VAL A 39 4.25 -25.43 -2.95
C VAL A 39 3.54 -26.71 -2.49
N ARG A 40 3.76 -27.10 -1.23
CA ARG A 40 2.99 -28.15 -0.54
C ARG A 40 2.49 -27.57 0.79
N SER A 41 1.17 -27.48 0.91
CA SER A 41 0.34 -27.15 2.09
C SER A 41 0.82 -26.00 3.00
N HIS A 42 0.00 -24.95 3.10
CA HIS A 42 0.20 -23.66 3.80
C HIS A 42 0.78 -23.67 5.24
N ASN A 43 0.90 -24.81 5.91
CA ASN A 43 1.31 -24.87 7.32
C ASN A 43 2.80 -25.19 7.57
N SER A 44 3.63 -25.49 6.56
CA SER A 44 5.06 -25.82 6.80
C SER A 44 6.05 -24.70 6.51
N LEU A 45 5.61 -23.54 6.02
CA LEU A 45 6.50 -22.42 5.68
C LEU A 45 6.96 -21.61 6.89
N TRP A 46 6.33 -21.81 8.05
CA TRP A 46 6.57 -21.05 9.28
C TRP A 46 7.14 -21.99 10.32
N ALA A 47 8.45 -22.26 10.25
CA ALA A 47 9.14 -22.71 11.45
C ALA A 47 8.81 -21.70 12.56
N VAL A 48 8.37 -22.19 13.72
CA VAL A 48 8.00 -21.36 14.88
C VAL A 48 9.20 -20.50 15.25
N VAL A 49 9.23 -19.25 14.77
CA VAL A 49 10.17 -18.26 15.25
C VAL A 49 9.68 -17.86 16.63
N ASP A 50 10.55 -17.96 17.63
CA ASP A 50 10.24 -17.58 18.99
C ASP A 50 9.75 -16.12 19.07
N ILE A 51 8.63 -15.91 19.79
CA ILE A 51 7.98 -14.61 19.88
C ILE A 51 8.87 -13.58 20.58
N ASP A 52 9.66 -14.00 21.57
CA ASP A 52 10.57 -13.11 22.29
C ASP A 52 11.69 -12.63 21.37
N THR A 53 12.21 -13.53 20.52
CA THR A 53 13.14 -13.18 19.45
C THR A 53 12.53 -12.16 18.48
N VAL A 54 11.29 -12.37 18.02
CA VAL A 54 10.61 -11.41 17.12
C VAL A 54 10.41 -10.05 17.78
N ILE A 55 9.97 -10.00 19.04
CA ILE A 55 9.75 -8.75 19.79
C ILE A 55 11.08 -8.03 20.00
N SER A 56 12.13 -8.75 20.42
CA SER A 56 13.47 -8.19 20.61
C SER A 56 14.03 -7.60 19.31
N SER A 57 13.93 -8.32 18.20
CA SER A 57 14.35 -7.82 16.88
C SER A 57 13.57 -6.59 16.43
N ARG A 58 12.26 -6.52 16.69
CA ARG A 58 11.46 -5.32 16.41
C ARG A 58 11.90 -4.13 17.26
N GLY A 59 12.16 -4.35 18.56
CA GLY A 59 12.67 -3.33 19.45
C GLY A 59 14.01 -2.76 18.99
N GLN A 60 14.94 -3.63 18.59
CA GLN A 60 16.24 -3.24 18.03
C GLN A 60 16.09 -2.44 16.74
N ALA A 61 15.20 -2.85 15.83
CA ALA A 61 14.95 -2.12 14.58
C ALA A 61 14.37 -0.71 14.82
N ILE A 62 13.44 -0.57 15.77
CA ILE A 62 12.89 0.74 16.15
C ILE A 62 13.96 1.63 16.79
N GLN A 63 14.82 1.06 17.64
CA GLN A 63 15.91 1.79 18.27
C GLN A 63 16.94 2.25 17.24
N ALA A 64 17.33 1.39 16.30
CA ALA A 64 18.21 1.75 15.18
C ALA A 64 17.59 2.86 14.33
N LEU A 65 16.30 2.80 14.03
CA LEU A 65 15.61 3.87 13.31
C LEU A 65 15.65 5.19 14.09
N LYS A 66 15.42 5.18 15.40
CA LYS A 66 15.51 6.38 16.24
C LYS A 66 16.91 7.01 16.18
N GLU A 67 17.94 6.18 16.23
CA GLU A 67 19.34 6.64 16.13
C GLU A 67 19.63 7.26 14.75
N MET A 68 19.10 6.66 13.68
CA MET A 68 19.21 7.22 12.33
C MET A 68 18.48 8.56 12.21
N LEU A 69 17.25 8.65 12.72
CA LEU A 69 16.47 9.89 12.69
C LEU A 69 17.06 11.02 13.54
N ALA A 70 17.84 10.69 14.57
CA ALA A 70 18.52 11.66 15.43
C ALA A 70 19.72 12.35 14.75
N LEU A 71 20.28 11.73 13.71
CA LEU A 71 21.49 12.19 13.03
C LEU A 71 21.14 12.75 11.64
N PRO A 72 21.44 14.03 11.32
CA PRO A 72 21.12 14.63 10.03
C PRO A 72 21.61 13.81 8.83
N GLU A 73 22.80 13.24 8.91
CA GLU A 73 23.45 12.46 7.86
C GLU A 73 22.76 11.14 7.51
N SER A 74 22.05 10.51 8.45
CA SER A 74 21.38 9.22 8.26
C SER A 74 19.85 9.29 8.35
N SER A 75 19.30 10.40 8.83
CA SER A 75 17.85 10.65 8.95
C SER A 75 17.07 10.52 7.66
N SER A 76 17.75 10.64 6.51
CA SER A 76 17.16 10.50 5.19
C SER A 76 17.83 9.40 4.35
N SER A 77 18.58 8.48 4.97
CA SER A 77 19.16 7.35 4.25
C SER A 77 18.09 6.42 3.69
N ASP A 78 18.45 5.57 2.73
CA ASP A 78 17.53 4.61 2.10
C ASP A 78 16.93 3.67 3.14
N GLU A 79 17.73 3.25 4.13
CA GLU A 79 17.31 2.38 5.22
C GLU A 79 16.33 3.09 6.16
N ALA A 80 16.54 4.40 6.42
CA ALA A 80 15.62 5.17 7.26
C ALA A 80 14.28 5.32 6.55
N ILE A 81 14.29 5.70 5.27
CA ILE A 81 13.10 5.84 4.43
C ILE A 81 12.34 4.51 4.37
N ALA A 82 13.02 3.39 4.09
CA ALA A 82 12.40 2.06 4.05
C ALA A 82 11.79 1.66 5.40
N ALA A 83 12.45 2.00 6.51
CA ALA A 83 11.93 1.73 7.85
C ALA A 83 10.66 2.53 8.16
N VAL A 84 10.60 3.82 7.81
CA VAL A 84 9.40 4.65 8.02
C VAL A 84 8.26 4.22 7.09
N VAL A 85 8.54 3.85 5.83
CA VAL A 85 7.55 3.24 4.92
C VAL A 85 6.95 1.98 5.54
N LYS A 86 7.79 1.15 6.15
CA LYS A 86 7.33 -0.05 6.85
C LYS A 86 6.44 0.26 8.05
N LEU A 87 6.74 1.31 8.82
CA LEU A 87 5.86 1.78 9.90
C LEU A 87 4.52 2.27 9.34
N ALA A 88 4.52 3.07 8.27
CA ALA A 88 3.30 3.51 7.60
C ALA A 88 2.44 2.31 7.17
N ILE A 89 3.02 1.31 6.50
CA ILE A 89 2.28 0.11 6.09
C ILE A 89 1.75 -0.67 7.30
N ASN A 90 2.51 -0.71 8.40
CA ASN A 90 2.06 -1.36 9.61
C ASN A 90 0.80 -0.66 10.16
N ASP A 91 0.78 0.66 10.24
CA ASP A 91 -0.36 1.43 10.76
C ASP A 91 -1.56 1.38 9.82
N LEU A 92 -1.31 1.31 8.51
CA LEU A 92 -2.33 1.00 7.51
C LEU A 92 -3.00 -0.35 7.78
N CYS A 93 -2.26 -1.36 8.24
CA CYS A 93 -2.85 -2.62 8.69
C CYS A 93 -3.71 -2.43 9.94
N TYR A 94 -3.35 -1.54 10.86
CA TYR A 94 -4.07 -1.33 12.13
C TYR A 94 -5.18 -0.27 12.06
N THR A 95 -5.36 0.40 10.92
CA THR A 95 -6.32 1.49 10.67
C THR A 95 -6.10 2.73 11.53
N GLU A 96 -4.88 2.94 12.02
CA GLU A 96 -4.49 4.12 12.80
C GLU A 96 -4.23 5.29 11.84
N THR A 97 -5.31 5.97 11.41
CA THR A 97 -5.22 7.00 10.35
C THR A 97 -4.33 8.18 10.73
N GLN A 98 -4.25 8.53 12.01
CA GLN A 98 -3.42 9.63 12.48
C GLN A 98 -1.92 9.27 12.39
N ASP A 99 -1.54 8.09 12.88
CA ASP A 99 -0.15 7.63 12.86
C ASP A 99 0.32 7.36 11.43
N LEU A 100 -0.56 6.79 10.60
CA LEU A 100 -0.33 6.61 9.17
C LEU A 100 -0.08 7.93 8.44
N GLN A 101 -0.83 8.99 8.75
CA GLN A 101 -0.62 10.31 8.14
C GLN A 101 0.74 10.88 8.54
N VAL A 102 1.12 10.78 9.83
CA VAL A 102 2.42 11.23 10.32
C VAL A 102 3.57 10.50 9.63
N HIS A 103 3.45 9.17 9.46
CA HIS A 103 4.47 8.41 8.75
C HIS A 103 4.52 8.75 7.26
N ALA A 104 3.37 8.93 6.59
CA ALA A 104 3.34 9.33 5.18
C ALA A 104 4.00 10.70 4.96
N ASP A 105 3.73 11.67 5.84
CA ASP A 105 4.33 13.00 5.80
C ASP A 105 5.84 12.95 6.12
N GLY A 106 6.24 12.12 7.09
CA GLY A 106 7.64 11.90 7.46
C GLY A 106 8.47 11.35 6.29
N VAL A 107 7.98 10.31 5.61
CA VAL A 107 8.69 9.79 4.43
C VAL A 107 8.74 10.83 3.31
N HIS A 108 7.67 11.59 3.09
CA HIS A 108 7.66 12.66 2.08
C HIS A 108 8.79 13.67 2.32
N GLU A 109 8.94 14.09 3.57
CA GLU A 109 10.00 15.02 3.96
C GLU A 109 11.40 14.39 3.84
N MET A 110 11.59 13.13 4.25
CA MET A 110 12.87 12.42 4.13
C MET A 110 13.32 12.30 2.67
N THR A 111 12.41 11.95 1.76
CA THR A 111 12.71 11.88 0.32
C THR A 111 13.00 13.26 -0.27
N ARG A 112 12.27 14.31 0.16
CA ARG A 112 12.53 15.69 -0.25
C ARG A 112 13.95 16.12 0.16
N LEU A 113 14.36 15.82 1.39
CA LEU A 113 15.69 16.13 1.91
C LEU A 113 16.82 15.42 1.16
N ARG A 114 16.57 14.24 0.59
CA ARG A 114 17.53 13.52 -0.26
C ARG A 114 17.77 14.14 -1.63
N GLY A 115 16.99 15.13 -2.03
CA GLY A 115 17.03 15.67 -3.40
C GLY A 115 16.07 14.96 -4.35
N GLY A 116 15.07 14.26 -3.82
CA GLY A 116 14.04 13.58 -4.60
C GLY A 116 14.42 12.17 -5.03
N LEU A 117 13.56 11.58 -5.88
CA LEU A 117 13.59 10.15 -6.22
C LEU A 117 14.89 9.66 -6.88
N ALA A 118 15.45 10.48 -7.77
CA ALA A 118 16.67 10.11 -8.49
C ALA A 118 17.90 9.98 -7.57
N ALA A 119 17.81 10.46 -6.33
CA ALA A 119 18.90 10.46 -5.36
C ALA A 119 18.83 9.30 -4.34
N LEU A 120 17.80 8.45 -4.39
CA LEU A 120 17.76 7.22 -3.60
C LEU A 120 18.87 6.26 -4.08
N GLY A 121 19.58 5.61 -3.15
CA GLY A 121 20.74 4.75 -3.44
C GLY A 121 20.38 3.41 -4.10
N MET A 122 21.37 2.51 -4.24
CA MET A 122 21.38 1.33 -5.14
C MET A 122 21.58 1.65 -6.65
N ASN A 123 22.62 2.45 -6.97
CA ASN A 123 23.17 2.65 -8.33
C ASN A 123 22.16 3.06 -9.42
N GLY A 124 21.09 3.80 -9.09
CA GLY A 124 20.12 4.27 -10.09
C GLY A 124 19.34 3.14 -10.79
N VAL A 125 19.45 1.88 -10.32
CA VAL A 125 18.57 0.78 -10.74
C VAL A 125 17.12 1.10 -10.34
N LEU A 126 16.94 1.90 -9.28
CA LEU A 126 15.65 2.33 -8.75
C LEU A 126 14.99 3.44 -9.57
N ALA A 127 15.76 4.44 -10.02
CA ALA A 127 15.30 5.46 -10.97
C ALA A 127 14.94 4.87 -12.35
N LYS A 128 15.48 3.69 -12.70
CA LYS A 128 15.20 3.00 -13.97
C LYS A 128 13.88 2.22 -13.99
N ILE A 129 13.23 2.03 -12.84
CA ILE A 129 11.90 1.40 -12.74
C ILE A 129 10.79 2.49 -12.60
N ALA A 130 11.19 3.74 -12.35
CA ALA A 130 10.37 4.88 -11.93
C ALA A 130 9.61 5.65 -13.02
N ILE A 131 9.25 5.05 -14.15
CA ILE A 131 8.49 5.76 -15.19
C ILE A 131 6.99 5.50 -15.03
N LEU A 132 6.34 6.59 -14.65
CA LEU A 132 4.92 6.95 -14.73
C LEU A 132 4.03 6.53 -13.55
N ARG A 133 3.19 7.52 -13.17
CA ARG A 133 1.75 7.55 -12.83
C ARG A 133 1.07 6.16 -12.79
N THR A 134 -0.17 6.07 -12.35
CA THR A 134 -1.06 5.03 -12.90
C THR A 134 -1.21 5.25 -14.44
N THR A 135 -0.13 5.32 -15.25
CA THR A 135 -0.25 4.92 -16.64
C THR A 135 -0.75 3.53 -16.53
N LEU A 136 -2.01 3.34 -16.92
CA LEU A 136 -2.44 2.13 -17.59
C LEU A 136 -1.24 1.66 -18.41
N PRO A 137 -0.48 0.64 -17.95
CA PRO A 137 0.76 0.33 -18.65
C PRO A 137 0.39 -0.07 -20.05
N ALA A 138 1.30 0.14 -20.99
CA ALA A 138 1.11 -0.11 -22.41
C ALA A 138 0.73 -1.57 -22.78
N ARG A 139 0.26 -2.40 -21.84
CA ARG A 139 -0.13 -3.80 -22.00
C ARG A 139 -1.30 -4.26 -21.11
N LEU A 140 -2.07 -3.37 -20.48
CA LEU A 140 -3.35 -3.82 -19.94
C LEU A 140 -4.30 -4.18 -21.09
N GLU A 141 -4.97 -5.31 -20.96
CA GLU A 141 -6.09 -5.62 -21.83
C GLU A 141 -7.13 -4.50 -21.76
N HIS A 142 -7.76 -4.20 -22.90
CA HIS A 142 -8.68 -3.07 -23.04
C HIS A 142 -9.78 -3.10 -21.97
N THR A 143 -10.30 -4.28 -21.64
CA THR A 143 -11.34 -4.48 -20.61
C THR A 143 -10.85 -4.13 -19.21
N THR A 144 -9.66 -4.57 -18.82
CA THR A 144 -9.06 -4.23 -17.51
C THR A 144 -8.75 -2.74 -17.42
N ALA A 145 -8.21 -2.15 -18.49
CA ALA A 145 -7.94 -0.71 -18.54
C ALA A 145 -9.22 0.12 -18.43
N ALA A 146 -10.30 -0.27 -19.11
CA ALA A 146 -11.59 0.40 -19.02
C ALA A 146 -12.17 0.35 -17.60
N MET A 147 -12.14 -0.82 -16.97
CA MET A 147 -12.59 -1.00 -15.59
C MET A 147 -11.80 -0.14 -14.60
N LEU A 148 -10.47 -0.17 -14.68
CA LEU A 148 -9.64 0.64 -13.79
C LEU A 148 -9.92 2.14 -13.96
N ARG A 149 -10.19 2.61 -15.19
CA ARG A 149 -10.62 4.00 -15.43
C ARG A 149 -11.96 4.33 -14.78
N ASP A 150 -12.94 3.43 -14.88
CA ASP A 150 -14.26 3.62 -14.28
C ASP A 150 -14.17 3.74 -12.74
N VAL A 151 -13.35 2.88 -12.13
CA VAL A 151 -13.15 2.85 -10.67
C VAL A 151 -12.29 4.03 -10.22
N GLU A 152 -11.27 4.41 -10.99
CA GLU A 152 -10.47 5.61 -10.73
C GLU A 152 -11.35 6.86 -10.77
N PHE A 153 -12.26 6.97 -11.73
CA PHE A 153 -13.23 8.06 -11.81
C PHE A 153 -14.12 8.12 -10.56
N LEU A 154 -14.66 6.99 -10.11
CA LEU A 154 -15.44 6.89 -8.88
C LEU A 154 -14.64 7.30 -7.64
N LEU A 155 -13.44 6.74 -7.47
CA LEU A 155 -12.58 7.04 -6.33
C LEU A 155 -12.18 8.52 -6.32
N ASN A 156 -11.88 9.11 -7.47
CA ASN A 156 -11.58 10.53 -7.59
C ASN A 156 -12.79 11.40 -7.21
N ALA A 157 -14.00 11.01 -7.60
CA ALA A 157 -15.22 11.70 -7.18
C ALA A 157 -15.41 11.66 -5.66
N VAL A 158 -15.21 10.51 -5.03
CA VAL A 158 -15.26 10.36 -3.56
C VAL A 158 -14.18 11.18 -2.87
N LEU A 159 -12.93 11.08 -3.34
CA LEU A 159 -11.79 11.79 -2.76
C LEU A 159 -11.85 13.31 -2.98
N ALA A 160 -12.69 13.81 -3.89
CA ALA A 160 -12.95 15.24 -4.07
C ALA A 160 -14.01 15.79 -3.09
N LEU A 161 -14.74 14.92 -2.38
CA LEU A 161 -15.74 15.33 -1.40
C LEU A 161 -15.10 15.82 -0.09
N PRO A 162 -15.77 16.73 0.64
CA PRO A 162 -15.41 17.01 2.03
C PRO A 162 -15.67 15.77 2.90
N GLN A 163 -15.10 15.76 4.12
CA GLN A 163 -15.30 14.67 5.08
C GLN A 163 -16.78 14.46 5.43
N SER A 164 -17.54 15.57 5.56
CA SER A 164 -18.99 15.60 5.76
C SER A 164 -19.71 16.08 4.47
N PRO A 165 -19.90 15.22 3.46
CA PRO A 165 -20.61 15.61 2.25
C PRO A 165 -22.10 15.86 2.50
N SER A 166 -22.69 16.76 1.71
CA SER A 166 -24.14 16.95 1.67
C SER A 166 -24.87 15.69 1.19
N LEU A 167 -26.16 15.56 1.52
CA LEU A 167 -27.00 14.44 1.07
C LEU A 167 -27.00 14.29 -0.47
N TRP A 168 -26.99 15.41 -1.20
CA TRP A 168 -26.92 15.37 -2.67
C TRP A 168 -25.58 14.83 -3.18
N GLN A 169 -24.45 15.26 -2.57
CA GLN A 169 -23.13 14.74 -2.91
C GLN A 169 -23.02 13.24 -2.61
N LEU A 170 -23.56 12.80 -1.47
CA LEU A 170 -23.62 11.38 -1.10
C LEU A 170 -24.41 10.56 -2.12
N ARG A 171 -25.65 10.98 -2.42
CA ARG A 171 -26.49 10.30 -3.42
C ARG A 171 -25.81 10.23 -4.78
N LYS A 172 -25.11 11.30 -5.18
CA LYS A 172 -24.38 11.32 -6.45
C LYS A 172 -23.29 10.26 -6.51
N VAL A 173 -22.43 10.14 -5.48
CA VAL A 173 -21.37 9.11 -5.49
C VAL A 173 -21.93 7.71 -5.28
N GLN A 174 -23.03 7.54 -4.54
CA GLN A 174 -23.72 6.26 -4.42
C GLN A 174 -24.30 5.81 -5.76
N SER A 175 -25.02 6.68 -6.49
CA SER A 175 -25.52 6.33 -7.83
C SER A 175 -24.39 6.07 -8.84
N MET A 176 -23.27 6.78 -8.73
CA MET A 176 -22.08 6.48 -9.54
C MET A 176 -21.50 5.09 -9.19
N SER A 177 -21.44 4.75 -7.91
CA SER A 177 -20.97 3.45 -7.44
C SER A 177 -21.89 2.33 -7.92
N GLU A 178 -23.21 2.47 -7.75
CA GLU A 178 -24.20 1.50 -8.24
C GLU A 178 -24.06 1.24 -9.74
N TRP A 179 -23.79 2.29 -10.53
CA TRP A 179 -23.56 2.14 -11.96
C TRP A 179 -22.26 1.40 -12.28
N VAL A 180 -21.14 1.73 -11.61
CA VAL A 180 -19.88 1.00 -11.78
C VAL A 180 -20.05 -0.45 -11.34
N HIS A 181 -20.62 -0.69 -10.16
CA HIS A 181 -20.90 -2.00 -9.61
C HIS A 181 -21.75 -2.84 -10.57
N GLY A 182 -22.86 -2.29 -11.06
CA GLY A 182 -23.74 -2.97 -12.02
C GLY A 182 -23.00 -3.37 -13.30
N ARG A 183 -22.14 -2.48 -13.84
CA ARG A 183 -21.30 -2.80 -15.00
C ARG A 183 -20.30 -3.92 -14.72
N LEU A 184 -19.65 -3.93 -13.55
CA LEU A 184 -18.65 -4.93 -13.18
C LEU A 184 -19.25 -6.30 -12.81
N SER A 185 -20.47 -6.31 -12.27
CA SER A 185 -21.22 -7.52 -11.96
C SER A 185 -21.86 -8.14 -13.20
N GLY A 186 -22.40 -7.32 -14.12
CA GLY A 186 -23.04 -7.77 -15.36
C GLY A 186 -22.06 -8.21 -16.46
N ALA A 187 -20.78 -7.83 -16.38
CA ALA A 187 -19.76 -8.11 -17.40
C ALA A 187 -19.30 -9.58 -17.50
N ALA A 188 -20.01 -10.54 -16.91
CA ALA A 188 -19.66 -11.97 -16.98
C ALA A 188 -19.46 -12.46 -18.43
N GLU A 189 -20.18 -11.89 -19.40
CA GLU A 189 -20.10 -12.26 -20.82
C GLU A 189 -18.88 -11.68 -21.58
N GLN A 190 -18.23 -10.63 -21.05
CA GLN A 190 -17.03 -10.02 -21.65
C GLN A 190 -15.78 -10.21 -20.77
N MET A 191 -15.87 -11.14 -19.82
CA MET A 191 -14.89 -11.28 -18.76
C MET A 191 -13.57 -11.79 -19.34
N SER A 192 -12.54 -10.96 -19.26
CA SER A 192 -11.18 -11.39 -19.57
C SER A 192 -10.82 -12.59 -18.69
N THR A 193 -10.21 -13.60 -19.29
CA THR A 193 -9.68 -14.78 -18.56
C THR A 193 -8.40 -14.46 -17.79
N SER A 194 -7.92 -13.21 -17.84
CA SER A 194 -6.71 -12.78 -17.18
C SER A 194 -6.87 -12.80 -15.65
N PRO A 195 -5.97 -13.46 -14.91
CA PRO A 195 -5.95 -13.40 -13.46
C PRO A 195 -5.86 -11.97 -12.92
N LEU A 196 -5.16 -11.07 -13.64
CA LEU A 196 -5.03 -9.67 -13.27
C LEU A 196 -6.38 -8.96 -13.38
N HIS A 197 -7.12 -9.21 -14.46
CA HIS A 197 -8.48 -8.70 -14.63
C HIS A 197 -9.39 -9.18 -13.49
N HIS A 198 -9.32 -10.46 -13.14
CA HIS A 198 -10.13 -11.03 -12.08
C HIS A 198 -9.82 -10.40 -10.71
N ALA A 199 -8.54 -10.30 -10.32
CA ALA A 199 -8.14 -9.68 -9.06
C ALA A 199 -8.55 -8.20 -8.98
N THR A 200 -8.33 -7.45 -10.07
CA THR A 200 -8.72 -6.03 -10.12
C THR A 200 -10.24 -5.84 -10.11
N ARG A 201 -11.01 -6.74 -10.72
CA ARG A 201 -12.47 -6.74 -10.68
C ARG A 201 -13.00 -6.97 -9.27
N LEU A 202 -12.47 -7.97 -8.56
CA LEU A 202 -12.86 -8.26 -7.18
C LEU A 202 -12.59 -7.07 -6.25
N ALA A 203 -11.39 -6.48 -6.31
CA ALA A 203 -11.07 -5.27 -5.56
C ALA A 203 -12.01 -4.11 -5.88
N SER A 204 -12.33 -3.91 -7.17
CA SER A 204 -13.26 -2.87 -7.62
C SER A 204 -14.66 -3.02 -7.02
N LEU A 205 -15.18 -4.25 -7.01
CA LEU A 205 -16.49 -4.57 -6.42
C LEU A 205 -16.50 -4.30 -4.91
N LEU A 206 -15.40 -4.58 -4.21
CA LEU A 206 -15.26 -4.28 -2.77
C LEU A 206 -15.31 -2.77 -2.51
N TYR A 207 -14.59 -1.97 -3.31
CA TYR A 207 -14.66 -0.51 -3.20
C TYR A 207 -16.07 0.02 -3.48
N CYS A 208 -16.76 -0.51 -4.50
CA CYS A 208 -18.12 -0.08 -4.81
C CYS A 208 -19.06 -0.37 -3.63
N ARG A 209 -19.05 -1.59 -3.09
CA ARG A 209 -19.85 -1.94 -1.91
C ARG A 209 -19.57 -1.03 -0.72
N ALA A 210 -18.31 -0.69 -0.47
CA ALA A 210 -17.93 0.19 0.63
C ALA A 210 -18.44 1.63 0.44
N ILE A 211 -18.38 2.15 -0.78
CA ILE A 211 -18.88 3.49 -1.13
C ILE A 211 -20.41 3.54 -1.07
N GLU A 212 -21.09 2.51 -1.59
CA GLU A 212 -22.55 2.34 -1.53
C GLU A 212 -23.07 2.34 -0.10
N ALA A 213 -22.50 1.47 0.74
CA ALA A 213 -22.85 1.35 2.15
C ALA A 213 -22.39 2.55 2.99
N ARG A 214 -21.42 3.33 2.48
CA ARG A 214 -20.74 4.39 3.24
C ARG A 214 -20.14 3.84 4.53
N GLU A 215 -19.49 2.67 4.44
CA GLU A 215 -18.92 1.96 5.57
C GLU A 215 -17.44 1.61 5.35
N PRO A 216 -16.63 1.49 6.42
CA PRO A 216 -15.25 1.01 6.32
C PRO A 216 -15.16 -0.38 5.65
N LEU A 217 -14.07 -0.63 4.94
CA LEU A 217 -13.83 -1.93 4.29
C LEU A 217 -13.91 -3.10 5.28
N SER A 218 -13.46 -2.92 6.52
CA SER A 218 -13.54 -3.94 7.57
C SER A 218 -14.97 -4.39 7.93
N ARG A 219 -16.00 -3.60 7.58
CA ARG A 219 -17.41 -3.97 7.80
C ARG A 219 -18.07 -4.57 6.57
N VAL A 220 -17.60 -4.17 5.39
CA VAL A 220 -18.21 -4.55 4.10
C VAL A 220 -17.59 -5.80 3.51
N VAL A 221 -16.27 -5.96 3.67
CA VAL A 221 -15.51 -7.09 3.12
C VAL A 221 -15.68 -8.30 4.02
N GLN A 222 -16.14 -9.41 3.45
CA GLN A 222 -16.36 -10.68 4.15
C GLN A 222 -15.14 -11.60 4.02
N GLU A 223 -15.05 -12.63 4.88
CA GLU A 223 -13.96 -13.62 4.82
C GLU A 223 -13.86 -14.31 3.45
N GLY A 224 -15.00 -14.63 2.83
CA GLY A 224 -15.05 -15.20 1.49
C GLY A 224 -14.42 -14.29 0.43
N ASP A 225 -14.66 -12.97 0.54
CA ASP A 225 -14.07 -11.97 -0.36
C ASP A 225 -12.53 -11.94 -0.24
N VAL A 226 -12.01 -12.04 1.00
CA VAL A 226 -10.57 -12.06 1.27
C VAL A 226 -9.92 -13.28 0.62
N ILE A 227 -10.51 -14.47 0.83
CA ILE A 227 -9.97 -15.72 0.28
C ILE A 227 -9.97 -15.68 -1.25
N GLU A 228 -11.08 -15.27 -1.86
CA GLU A 228 -11.21 -15.20 -3.32
C GLU A 228 -10.22 -14.20 -3.92
N LEU A 229 -10.10 -13.00 -3.35
CA LEU A 229 -9.18 -11.99 -3.86
C LEU A 229 -7.72 -12.40 -3.71
N VAL A 230 -7.34 -12.94 -2.54
CA VAL A 230 -5.95 -13.36 -2.30
C VAL A 230 -5.58 -14.51 -3.24
N ASP A 231 -6.46 -15.49 -3.45
CA ASP A 231 -6.27 -16.56 -4.44
C ASP A 231 -6.12 -15.99 -5.87
N ALA A 232 -6.94 -15.01 -6.25
CA ALA A 232 -6.82 -14.32 -7.53
C ALA A 232 -5.47 -13.59 -7.68
N VAL A 233 -4.98 -12.94 -6.62
CA VAL A 233 -3.68 -12.25 -6.62
C VAL A 233 -2.52 -13.23 -6.84
N TRP A 234 -2.57 -14.41 -6.20
CA TRP A 234 -1.53 -15.45 -6.36
C TRP A 234 -1.50 -16.08 -7.75
N LYS A 235 -2.62 -16.04 -8.49
CA LYS A 235 -2.69 -16.54 -9.87
C LYS A 235 -2.06 -15.60 -10.91
N VAL A 236 -1.77 -14.35 -10.54
CA VAL A 236 -1.12 -13.38 -11.43
C VAL A 236 0.40 -13.62 -11.42
N PRO A 237 1.04 -13.75 -12.59
CA PRO A 237 2.49 -13.88 -12.67
C PRO A 237 3.23 -12.71 -11.99
N LEU A 238 4.33 -12.99 -11.29
CA LEU A 238 5.08 -11.97 -10.55
C LEU A 238 5.64 -10.86 -11.45
N ASP A 239 6.03 -11.18 -12.68
CA ASP A 239 6.50 -10.20 -13.66
C ASP A 239 5.39 -9.23 -14.07
N VAL A 240 4.13 -9.69 -14.10
CA VAL A 240 2.98 -8.80 -14.29
C VAL A 240 2.84 -7.89 -13.07
N TRP A 241 2.86 -8.42 -11.85
CA TRP A 241 2.77 -7.58 -10.65
C TRP A 241 3.89 -6.55 -10.52
N ASN A 242 5.11 -6.92 -10.89
CA ASN A 242 6.25 -5.99 -10.88
C ASN A 242 6.06 -4.79 -11.82
N ASN A 243 5.26 -4.94 -12.88
CA ASN A 243 4.89 -3.85 -13.78
C ASN A 243 3.62 -3.08 -13.34
N HIS A 244 2.97 -3.51 -12.26
CA HIS A 244 1.69 -2.99 -11.76
C HIS A 244 1.67 -2.91 -10.23
N LEU A 245 2.77 -2.48 -9.60
CA LEU A 245 2.93 -2.46 -8.14
C LEU A 245 1.91 -1.55 -7.43
N ASP A 246 1.59 -0.42 -8.05
CA ASP A 246 0.55 0.51 -7.61
C ASP A 246 -0.84 -0.16 -7.56
N THR A 247 -1.15 -0.94 -8.58
CA THR A 247 -2.39 -1.70 -8.71
C THR A 247 -2.42 -2.83 -7.68
N LEU A 248 -1.30 -3.54 -7.47
CA LEU A 248 -1.19 -4.57 -6.44
C LEU A 248 -1.45 -4.00 -5.04
N LEU A 249 -0.85 -2.86 -4.71
CA LEU A 249 -1.10 -2.19 -3.43
C LEU A 249 -2.56 -1.81 -3.28
N TRP A 250 -3.13 -1.15 -4.29
CA TRP A 250 -4.54 -0.75 -4.30
C TRP A 250 -5.49 -1.95 -4.13
N VAL A 251 -5.17 -3.09 -4.74
CA VAL A 251 -5.90 -4.36 -4.57
C VAL A 251 -5.77 -4.86 -3.13
N LEU A 252 -4.56 -5.03 -2.61
CA LEU A 252 -4.34 -5.64 -1.28
C LEU A 252 -4.89 -4.78 -0.13
N VAL A 253 -4.88 -3.45 -0.28
CA VAL A 253 -5.50 -2.51 0.67
C VAL A 253 -7.00 -2.80 0.87
N THR A 254 -7.71 -3.36 -0.13
CA THR A 254 -9.15 -3.63 -0.01
C THR A 254 -9.49 -4.65 1.07
N VAL A 255 -8.68 -5.69 1.17
CA VAL A 255 -8.95 -6.85 2.04
C VAL A 255 -8.14 -6.82 3.32
N LEU A 256 -7.09 -6.00 3.38
CA LEU A 256 -6.18 -5.94 4.52
C LEU A 256 -6.90 -5.74 5.87
N PRO A 257 -7.88 -4.82 6.02
CA PRO A 257 -8.56 -4.63 7.30
C PRO A 257 -9.32 -5.86 7.80
N THR A 258 -9.96 -6.61 6.89
CA THR A 258 -10.70 -7.85 7.22
C THR A 258 -9.74 -9.03 7.40
N ALA A 259 -8.69 -9.11 6.59
CA ALA A 259 -7.72 -10.19 6.65
C ALA A 259 -7.03 -10.30 8.02
N ARG A 260 -7.00 -9.23 8.83
CA ARG A 260 -6.35 -9.17 10.16
C ARG A 260 -6.72 -10.29 11.12
N SER A 261 -7.97 -10.75 11.09
CA SER A 261 -8.46 -11.83 11.96
C SER A 261 -8.35 -13.20 11.30
N MET A 262 -7.73 -13.30 10.13
CA MET A 262 -7.70 -14.49 9.29
C MET A 262 -6.28 -15.04 9.14
N GLU A 263 -6.17 -16.31 8.77
CA GLU A 263 -4.88 -16.97 8.47
C GLU A 263 -4.15 -16.31 7.29
N GLN A 264 -4.91 -15.73 6.34
CA GLN A 264 -4.41 -15.01 5.17
C GLN A 264 -3.73 -13.68 5.54
N PHE A 265 -3.87 -13.18 6.77
CA PHE A 265 -3.31 -11.89 7.16
C PHE A 265 -1.83 -11.76 6.83
N TYR A 266 -1.05 -12.75 7.24
CA TYR A 266 0.40 -12.70 7.12
C TYR A 266 0.84 -12.66 5.66
N SER A 267 0.32 -13.57 4.82
CA SER A 267 0.67 -13.59 3.40
C SER A 267 0.24 -12.30 2.69
N THR A 268 -0.97 -11.80 2.94
CA THR A 268 -1.47 -10.52 2.42
C THR A 268 -0.60 -9.35 2.86
N LYS A 269 -0.26 -9.27 4.16
CA LYS A 269 0.62 -8.23 4.70
C LYS A 269 2.00 -8.28 4.08
N MET A 270 2.59 -9.46 3.90
CA MET A 270 3.91 -9.61 3.30
C MET A 270 3.93 -9.18 1.83
N MET A 271 2.91 -9.56 1.05
CA MET A 271 2.76 -9.11 -0.34
C MET A 271 2.63 -7.58 -0.43
N LEU A 272 1.82 -6.98 0.47
CA LEU A 272 1.65 -5.54 0.55
C LEU A 272 2.98 -4.84 0.89
N MET A 273 3.72 -5.36 1.87
CA MET A 273 5.00 -4.81 2.28
C MET A 273 6.04 -4.89 1.16
N ALA A 274 6.16 -6.04 0.51
CA ALA A 274 7.08 -6.22 -0.60
C ALA A 274 6.74 -5.28 -1.77
N ALA A 275 5.46 -5.12 -2.10
CA ALA A 275 5.02 -4.23 -3.16
C ALA A 275 5.24 -2.75 -2.80
N ALA A 276 5.01 -2.36 -1.54
CA ALA A 276 5.12 -0.97 -1.12
C ALA A 276 6.57 -0.52 -0.97
N VAL A 277 7.46 -1.41 -0.50
CA VAL A 277 8.90 -1.15 -0.49
C VAL A 277 9.39 -0.99 -1.92
N GLN A 278 9.01 -1.90 -2.84
CA GLN A 278 9.40 -1.79 -4.26
C GLN A 278 8.81 -0.53 -4.93
N LEU A 279 7.56 -0.17 -4.65
CA LEU A 279 6.96 1.04 -5.21
C LEU A 279 7.60 2.30 -4.65
N THR A 280 7.88 2.38 -3.35
CA THR A 280 8.57 3.54 -2.74
C THR A 280 9.95 3.72 -3.36
N ILE A 281 10.64 2.60 -3.56
CA ILE A 281 11.94 2.53 -4.23
C ILE A 281 11.84 3.03 -5.68
N ALA A 282 10.83 2.60 -6.43
CA ALA A 282 10.65 2.96 -7.83
C ALA A 282 10.09 4.38 -7.97
N ASP A 283 8.88 4.64 -7.49
CA ASP A 283 8.19 5.92 -7.55
C ASP A 283 7.49 6.24 -6.22
N TRP A 284 8.17 7.06 -5.42
CA TRP A 284 7.71 7.58 -4.14
C TRP A 284 6.46 8.43 -4.28
N ASN A 285 6.37 9.26 -5.32
CA ASN A 285 5.18 10.09 -5.51
C ASN A 285 3.96 9.21 -5.74
N ALA A 286 4.12 8.09 -6.47
CA ALA A 286 3.09 7.08 -6.61
C ALA A 286 2.79 6.38 -5.28
N ALA A 287 3.80 5.93 -4.53
CA ALA A 287 3.61 5.28 -3.22
C ALA A 287 2.87 6.18 -2.22
N ALA A 288 3.34 7.42 -2.05
CA ALA A 288 2.72 8.42 -1.19
C ALA A 288 1.29 8.75 -1.64
N ALA A 289 1.05 8.87 -2.95
CA ALA A 289 -0.30 9.11 -3.47
C ALA A 289 -1.24 7.92 -3.19
N VAL A 290 -0.80 6.68 -3.37
CA VAL A 290 -1.60 5.48 -3.06
C VAL A 290 -1.95 5.45 -1.57
N LEU A 291 -0.96 5.67 -0.69
CA LEU A 291 -1.17 5.70 0.77
C LEU A 291 -2.10 6.84 1.19
N ALA A 292 -1.87 8.06 0.72
CA ALA A 292 -2.72 9.21 1.04
C ALA A 292 -4.16 9.02 0.56
N ARG A 293 -4.36 8.42 -0.64
CA ARG A 293 -5.68 8.06 -1.14
C ARG A 293 -6.35 7.00 -0.28
N ALA A 294 -5.61 5.97 0.15
CA ALA A 294 -6.12 4.95 1.05
C ALA A 294 -6.55 5.56 2.40
N VAL A 295 -5.71 6.39 3.02
CA VAL A 295 -6.02 7.13 4.26
C VAL A 295 -7.28 7.96 4.09
N LYS A 296 -7.31 8.81 3.07
CA LYS A 296 -8.42 9.72 2.83
C LYS A 296 -9.72 8.98 2.58
N LEU A 297 -9.67 7.88 1.82
CA LEU A 297 -10.82 7.03 1.59
C LEU A 297 -11.29 6.36 2.88
N GLN A 298 -10.40 5.77 3.69
CA GLN A 298 -10.76 5.17 4.97
C GLN A 298 -11.36 6.20 5.95
N ALA A 299 -10.75 7.38 6.04
CA ALA A 299 -11.25 8.47 6.87
C ALA A 299 -12.61 8.97 6.39
N TRP A 300 -12.82 9.04 5.07
CA TRP A 300 -14.13 9.29 4.50
C TRP A 300 -15.08 8.18 4.92
N LEU A 301 -14.83 6.91 4.57
CA LEU A 301 -15.65 5.71 4.88
C LEU A 301 -16.01 5.56 6.37
N SER A 302 -15.12 5.95 7.27
CA SER A 302 -15.32 5.86 8.72
C SER A 302 -16.10 7.02 9.31
N TYR A 303 -16.31 8.11 8.57
CA TYR A 303 -17.06 9.26 9.06
C TYR A 303 -18.56 8.92 9.18
N LEU A 304 -19.01 8.75 10.42
CA LEU A 304 -20.42 8.76 10.79
C LEU A 304 -20.83 10.21 11.07
N PRO A 305 -21.84 10.77 10.37
CA PRO A 305 -22.43 12.03 10.78
C PRO A 305 -22.87 11.91 12.24
N SER A 306 -22.51 12.88 13.08
CA SER A 306 -22.74 12.92 14.52
C SER A 306 -24.23 13.01 14.93
N GLY A 307 -25.15 12.40 14.18
CA GLY A 307 -26.60 12.39 14.43
C GLY A 307 -27.31 11.07 14.12
N LEU A 308 -26.59 10.00 13.77
CA LEU A 308 -27.17 8.65 13.59
C LEU A 308 -26.51 7.59 14.49
N GLY A 309 -25.78 8.01 15.53
CA GLY A 309 -25.40 7.13 16.63
C GLY A 309 -26.62 6.89 17.51
N HIS A 310 -27.18 5.68 17.42
CA HIS A 310 -28.18 5.00 18.26
C HIS A 310 -29.13 5.82 19.15
N PRO A 311 -30.46 5.58 19.09
CA PRO A 311 -31.38 6.12 20.08
C PRO A 311 -30.97 5.61 21.46
N ILE A 312 -30.82 6.55 22.40
CA ILE A 312 -30.69 6.26 23.82
C ILE A 312 -31.96 5.50 24.22
N GLU A 313 -31.83 4.19 24.45
CA GLU A 313 -32.85 3.44 25.17
C GLU A 313 -32.86 3.99 26.61
N LEU A 314 -33.99 4.59 26.99
CA LEU A 314 -34.32 4.97 28.36
C LEU A 314 -34.66 3.74 29.20
#